data_AF-A0AAV4SFH2-F1
#
_entry.id   AF-A0AAV4SFH2-F1
#
_cell.length_a   1.000
_cell.length_b   1.000
_cell.length_c   1.000
_cell.angle_alpha   90.00
_cell.angle_beta   90.00
_cell.angle_gamma   90.00
#
_symmetry.space_group_name_H-M   'P 1'
#
loop_
_entity.id
_entity.type
_entity.pdbx_description
1 polymer ?
#
loop_
_entity_poly.entity_id
_entity_poly.type
_entity_poly.pdbx_seq_one_letter_code
_entity_poly.pdbx_strand_id
1 'polypeptide(L)' 'MKGIPVSRGIAKGYARIAATLEEASSLQRGEILITHTTDIGWTPYFSIISGVVTELEVSYPTVSRI' A
#
# COMPACT_ATOMS: atom_id res chain seq x y z
N MET A 1 9.88 -7.07 -10.27
CA MET A 1 9.26 -6.82 -8.95
C MET A 1 8.26 -7.94 -8.68
N LYS A 2 8.27 -8.55 -7.49
CA LYS A 2 7.31 -9.58 -7.05
C LYS A 2 6.63 -9.07 -5.79
N GLY A 3 5.33 -9.30 -5.65
CA GLY A 3 4.56 -8.93 -4.48
C GLY A 3 3.47 -9.96 -4.21
N ILE A 4 2.74 -9.79 -3.13
CA ILE A 4 1.64 -10.68 -2.75
C ILE A 4 0.33 -9.96 -3.10
N PRO A 5 -0.51 -10.52 -3.97
CA PRO A 5 -1.80 -9.92 -4.27
C PRO A 5 -2.72 -10.06 -3.05
N VAL A 6 -3.17 -8.93 -2.50
CA VAL A 6 -4.07 -8.89 -1.34
C VAL A 6 -5.53 -8.68 -1.73
N SER A 7 -5.79 -8.20 -2.94
CA SER A 7 -7.13 -7.96 -3.48
C SER A 7 -7.22 -8.35 -4.95
N ARG A 8 -8.41 -8.76 -5.40
CA ARG A 8 -8.70 -9.05 -6.80
C ARG A 8 -9.03 -7.75 -7.53
N GLY A 9 -8.30 -7.44 -8.59
CA GLY A 9 -8.55 -6.26 -9.43
C GLY A 9 -7.33 -5.87 -10.25
N ILE A 10 -7.54 -5.04 -11.27
CA ILE A 10 -6.48 -4.43 -12.06
C ILE A 10 -6.73 -2.92 -12.07
N ALA A 11 -5.74 -2.15 -11.64
CA ALA A 11 -5.78 -0.69 -11.65
C ALA A 11 -4.57 -0.14 -12.42
N LYS A 12 -4.75 1.02 -13.05
CA LYS A 12 -3.68 1.78 -13.72
C LYS A 12 -3.77 3.23 -13.31
N GLY A 13 -2.66 3.78 -12.84
CA GLY A 13 -2.55 5.17 -12.40
C GLY A 13 -1.09 5.54 -12.17
N TYR A 14 -0.83 6.81 -11.87
CA TYR A 14 0.50 7.25 -11.47
C TYR A 14 0.84 6.67 -10.10
N ALA A 15 2.02 6.06 -9.98
CA ALA A 15 2.53 5.61 -8.70
C ALA A 15 3.07 6.81 -7.91
N ARG A 16 2.59 6.98 -6.68
CA ARG A 16 3.09 8.01 -5.75
C ARG A 16 3.62 7.34 -4.49
N ILE A 17 4.85 7.65 -4.13
CA ILE A 17 5.44 7.25 -2.85
C ILE A 17 5.07 8.32 -1.82
N ALA A 18 4.44 7.90 -0.73
CA ALA A 18 4.17 8.74 0.43
C ALA A 18 4.34 7.91 1.70
N ALA A 19 5.36 8.21 2.49
CA ALA A 19 5.65 7.55 3.76
C ALA A 19 4.86 8.18 4.92
N THR A 20 4.39 9.42 4.75
CA THR A 20 3.67 10.17 5.80
C THR A 20 2.32 10.69 5.29
N LEU A 21 1.41 11.01 6.22
CA LEU A 21 0.12 11.63 5.89
C LEU A 21 0.29 13.03 5.29
N GLU A 22 1.37 13.73 5.62
CA GLU A 22 1.68 15.04 5.06
C GLU A 22 2.08 14.92 3.58
N GLU A 23 2.92 13.95 3.22
CA GLU A 23 3.22 13.64 1.82
C GLU A 23 1.97 13.19 1.05
N ALA A 24 1.12 12.40 1.72
CA ALA A 24 -0.15 11.92 1.17
C ALA A 24 -1.17 13.04 0.89
N SER A 25 -1.03 14.22 1.52
CA SER A 25 -1.92 15.37 1.28
C SER A 25 -1.95 15.82 -0.18
N SER A 26 -0.89 15.51 -0.93
CA SER A 26 -0.75 15.84 -2.35
C SER A 26 -1.28 14.77 -3.31
N LEU A 27 -1.78 13.63 -2.79
CA LEU A 27 -2.33 12.53 -3.57
C LEU A 27 -3.48 13.02 -4.46
N GLN A 28 -3.44 12.58 -5.70
CA GLN A 28 -4.49 12.86 -6.68
C GLN A 28 -5.40 11.64 -6.85
N ARG A 29 -6.63 11.91 -7.27
CA ARG A 29 -7.61 10.86 -7.54
C ARG A 29 -7.09 9.90 -8.62
N GLY A 30 -7.22 8.61 -8.35
CA GLY A 30 -6.84 7.54 -9.27
C GLY A 30 -5.36 7.17 -9.23
N GLU A 31 -4.53 7.86 -8.45
CA GLU A 31 -3.14 7.44 -8.23
C GLU A 31 -3.05 6.11 -7.48
N ILE A 32 -1.88 5.47 -7.56
CA ILE A 32 -1.55 4.26 -6.82
C ILE A 32 -0.59 4.67 -5.71
N LEU A 33 -1.02 4.52 -4.46
CA LEU A 33 -0.20 4.84 -3.29
C LEU A 33 0.84 3.74 -3.05
N ILE A 34 2.08 4.15 -2.81
CA ILE A 34 3.15 3.29 -2.33
C ILE A 34 3.58 3.83 -0.96
N THR A 35 3.47 3.01 0.09
CA THR A 35 3.85 3.39 1.45
C THR A 35 4.49 2.20 2.19
N HIS A 36 5.07 2.41 3.37
CA HIS A 36 5.63 1.32 4.17
C HIS A 36 4.56 0.59 4.97
N THR A 37 3.73 1.34 5.70
CA THR A 37 2.65 0.80 6.54
C THR A 37 1.42 1.70 6.47
N THR A 38 0.26 1.14 6.78
CA THR A 38 -1.01 1.87 6.82
C THR A 38 -1.70 1.65 8.15
N ASP A 39 -2.19 2.73 8.73
CA ASP A 39 -3.08 2.75 9.90
C ASP A 39 -4.42 3.44 9.57
N ILE A 40 -5.26 3.66 10.59
CA ILE A 40 -6.57 4.29 10.41
C ILE A 40 -6.51 5.69 9.78
N GLY A 41 -5.40 6.42 9.95
CA GLY A 41 -5.18 7.74 9.37
C GLY A 41 -5.14 7.75 7.84
N TRP A 42 -4.90 6.60 7.21
CA TRP A 42 -4.86 6.45 5.75
C TRP A 42 -6.24 6.24 5.11
N THR A 43 -7.25 5.90 5.92
CA THR A 43 -8.61 5.58 5.47
C THR A 43 -9.22 6.62 4.52
N PRO A 44 -9.09 7.95 4.77
CA PRO A 44 -9.63 8.96 3.86
C PRO A 44 -9.04 8.87 2.44
N TYR A 45 -7.75 8.52 2.33
CA TYR A 45 -7.03 8.43 1.06
C TYR A 45 -7.41 7.20 0.25
N PHE A 46 -7.84 6.11 0.90
CA PHE A 46 -8.29 4.90 0.22
C PHE A 46 -9.52 5.13 -0.68
N SER A 47 -10.32 6.16 -0.40
CA SER A 47 -11.45 6.56 -1.23
C SER A 47 -11.07 7.27 -2.53
N ILE A 48 -9.85 7.82 -2.62
CA ILE A 48 -9.41 8.61 -3.78
C ILE A 48 -8.42 7.84 -4.67
N ILE A 49 -7.62 6.94 -4.12
CA ILE A 49 -6.63 6.16 -4.87
C ILE A 49 -7.30 5.01 -5.63
N SER A 50 -6.64 4.53 -6.68
CA SER A 50 -7.07 3.35 -7.44
C SER A 50 -6.42 2.04 -6.95
N GLY A 51 -5.36 2.14 -6.15
CA GLY A 51 -4.66 1.00 -5.56
C GLY A 51 -3.64 1.43 -4.51
N VAL A 52 -3.19 0.47 -3.71
CA VAL A 52 -2.15 0.66 -2.68
C VAL A 52 -1.14 -0.49 -2.77
N VAL A 53 0.14 -0.16 -2.58
CA VAL A 53 1.25 -1.10 -2.45
C VAL A 53 1.96 -0.77 -1.14
N THR A 54 2.08 -1.77 -0.27
CA THR A 54 2.81 -1.63 0.99
C THR A 54 4.02 -2.53 1.02
N GLU A 55 5.05 -2.12 1.76
CA GLU A 55 6.08 -3.07 2.18
C GLU A 55 5.43 -4.06 3.14
N LEU A 56 5.47 -5.35 2.80
CA LEU A 56 5.01 -6.41 3.68
C LEU A 56 6.22 -7.24 4.07
N GLU A 57 6.55 -7.23 5.36
CA GLU A 57 7.43 -8.24 5.93
C GLU A 57 6.60 -9.49 6.20
N VAL A 58 6.58 -10.43 5.24
CA VAL A 58 6.03 -11.76 5.50
C VAL A 58 7.13 -12.57 6.18
N SER A 59 7.19 -12.45 7.50
CA SER A 59 7.92 -13.42 8.31
C SER A 59 7.09 -14.70 8.35
N TYR A 60 7.50 -15.70 7.57
CA TYR A 60 7.00 -17.05 7.80
C TYR A 60 7.39 -17.42 9.23
N PRO A 61 6.48 -17.93 10.08
CA PRO A 61 6.90 -18.49 11.35
C PRO A 61 7.89 -19.60 11.01
N THR A 62 9.17 -19.38 11.30
CA THR A 62 10.17 -20.43 11.31
C THR A 62 9.61 -21.49 12.23
N VAL A 63 9.06 -22.56 11.65
CA VAL A 63 8.78 -23.79 12.39
C VAL A 63 10.14 -24.26 12.87
N SER A 64 10.45 -23.93 14.12
CA SER A 64 11.58 -24.51 14.84
C SER A 64 11.35 -26.01 14.79
N ARG A 65 12.06 -26.65 13.87
CA ARG A 65 12.11 -28.11 13.77
C ARG A 65 12.68 -28.58 15.10
N ILE A 66 11.84 -29.35 15.79
CA ILE A 66 12.14 -30.17 16.98
C ILE A 66 13.54 -30.78 16.93
#